data_AF-A0A7Y0XBA9-F1
#
_entry.id   AF-A0A7Y0XBA9-F1
#
_cell.length_a   1.000
_cell.length_b   1.000
_cell.length_c   1.000
_cell.angle_alpha   90.00
_cell.angle_beta   90.00
_cell.angle_gamma   90.00
#
_symmetry.space_group_name_H-M   'P 1'
#
loop_
_entity.id
_entity.type
_entity.pdbx_description
1 polymer ?
#
loop_
_entity_poly.entity_id
_entity_poly.type
_entity_poly.pdbx_seq_one_letter_code
_entity_poly.pdbx_strand_id
1 'polypeptide(L)' 'VHFDWIAECEQDGFTLAKSERALKEAGFTEVESQHVFDIVSDGKTMSVLMGLGRR' A
#
# COMPACT_ATOMS: atom_id res chain seq x y z
N VAL A 1 1.29 -1.58 11.61
CA VAL A 1 1.83 -0.83 10.45
C VAL A 1 2.47 -1.84 9.53
N HIS A 2 2.16 -1.80 8.24
CA HIS A 2 2.85 -2.59 7.23
C HIS A 2 3.34 -1.67 6.11
N PHE A 3 4.43 -2.05 5.45
CA PHE A 3 4.96 -1.36 4.29
C PHE A 3 4.98 -2.32 3.11
N ASP A 4 4.63 -1.82 1.94
CA ASP A 4 4.67 -2.59 0.69
C ASP A 4 4.94 -1.67 -0.51
N TRP A 5 5.09 -2.24 -1.69
CA TRP A 5 5.24 -1.49 -2.93
C TRP A 5 3.87 -1.15 -3.52
N ILE A 6 3.72 0.08 -4.00
CA ILE A 6 2.52 0.49 -4.73
C ILE A 6 2.67 0.01 -6.17
N ALA A 7 1.80 -0.90 -6.58
CA ALA A 7 1.64 -1.24 -7.98
C ALA A 7 0.83 -0.16 -8.71
N GLU A 8 1.18 0.12 -9.97
CA GLU A 8 0.45 1.08 -10.81
C GLU A 8 -0.95 0.57 -11.19
N CYS A 9 -1.13 -0.75 -11.30
CA CYS A 9 -2.41 -1.37 -11.58
C CYS A 9 -2.64 -2.64 -10.75
N GLU A 10 -3.90 -3.07 -10.62
CA GLU A 10 -4.26 -4.24 -9.81
C GLU A 10 -3.76 -5.57 -10.38
N GLN A 11 -3.46 -5.63 -11.68
CA GLN A 11 -2.87 -6.80 -12.32
C GLN A 11 -1.42 -7.03 -11.88
N ASP A 12 -0.69 -5.94 -11.62
CA ASP A 12 0.75 -5.97 -11.30
C ASP A 12 1.03 -6.10 -9.80
N GLY A 13 0.03 -5.87 -8.93
CA GLY A 13 0.20 -6.08 -7.49
C GLY A 13 -0.85 -5.43 -6.61
N PHE A 14 -0.39 -4.93 -5.46
CA PHE A 14 -1.20 -4.21 -4.49
C PHE A 14 -1.20 -2.71 -4.80
N THR A 15 -2.36 -2.19 -5.18
CA THR A 15 -2.62 -0.75 -5.22
C THR A 15 -2.98 -0.26 -3.82
N LEU A 16 -2.96 1.06 -3.60
CA LEU A 16 -3.49 1.69 -2.37
C LEU A 16 -4.90 1.19 -2.06
N ALA A 17 -5.83 1.32 -3.02
CA ALA A 17 -7.23 0.92 -2.85
C ALA A 17 -7.39 -0.57 -2.51
N LYS A 18 -6.61 -1.44 -3.16
CA LYS A 18 -6.65 -2.89 -2.89
C LYS A 18 -6.08 -3.23 -1.50
N SER A 19 -5.07 -2.49 -1.06
CA SER A 19 -4.49 -2.63 0.28
C SER A 19 -5.49 -2.24 1.37
N GLU A 20 -6.24 -1.14 1.19
CA GLU A 20 -7.28 -0.75 2.15
C GLU A 20 -8.39 -1.79 2.23
N ARG A 21 -8.85 -2.26 1.07
CA ARG A 21 -9.89 -3.29 0.99
C ARG A 21 -9.45 -4.57 1.72
N ALA A 22 -8.23 -5.04 1.46
CA ALA A 22 -7.69 -6.24 2.10
C ALA A 22 -7.59 -6.11 3.62
N LEU A 23 -7.16 -4.95 4.14
CA LEU A 23 -7.11 -4.71 5.58
C LEU A 23 -8.52 -4.64 6.20
N LYS A 24 -9.50 -4.02 5.54
CA LYS A 24 -10.89 -4.02 6.01
C LYS A 24 -11.46 -5.44 6.05
N GLU A 25 -11.21 -6.24 5.01
CA GLU A 25 -11.62 -7.65 4.95
C GLU A 25 -10.94 -8.51 6.02
N ALA A 26 -9.72 -8.17 6.43
CA ALA A 26 -9.02 -8.81 7.54
C ALA A 26 -9.58 -8.44 8.93
N GLY A 27 -10.57 -7.55 9.01
CA GLY A 27 -11.26 -7.18 10.24
C GLY A 27 -10.69 -5.95 10.95
N PHE A 28 -9.86 -5.15 10.28
CA PHE A 28 -9.46 -3.83 10.79
C PHE A 28 -10.58 -2.81 10.52
N THR A 29 -10.96 -2.06 11.55
CA THR A 29 -12.07 -1.08 11.50
C THR A 29 -11.60 0.29 11.07
N GLU A 30 -10.43 0.72 11.56
CA GLU A 30 -9.76 1.94 11.09
C GLU A 30 -8.56 1.53 10.24
N VAL A 31 -8.68 1.77 8.93
CA VAL A 31 -7.64 1.49 7.94
C VAL A 31 -7.29 2.76 7.22
N GLU A 32 -6.01 3.11 7.24
CA GLU A 32 -5.43 4.20 6.47
C GLU A 32 -4.29 3.63 5.64
N SER A 33 -4.32 3.87 4.33
CA SER A 33 -3.20 3.55 3.45
C SER A 33 -2.75 4.79 2.71
N GLN A 34 -1.45 5.03 2.71
CA GLN A 34 -0.88 6.22 2.09
C GLN A 34 0.43 5.90 1.41
N HIS A 35 0.72 6.65 0.36
CA HIS A 35 2.07 6.77 -0.17
C HIS A 35 2.92 7.55 0.84
N VAL A 36 4.11 7.03 1.16
CA VAL A 36 4.98 7.65 2.16
C VAL A 36 6.25 8.24 1.57
N PHE A 37 6.84 7.60 0.56
CA PHE A 37 8.00 8.10 -0.16
C PHE A 37 8.25 7.28 -1.43
N ASP A 38 9.05 7.84 -2.32
CA ASP A 38 9.56 7.17 -3.50
C ASP A 38 11.03 6.79 -3.32
N ILE A 39 11.38 5.61 -3.82
CA ILE A 39 12.77 5.17 -3.98
C ILE A 39 13.11 5.22 -5.46
N VAL A 40 14.17 5.95 -5.80
CA VAL A 40 14.74 5.95 -7.15
C VAL A 40 15.98 5.06 -7.16
N SER A 41 15.95 3.97 -7.93
CA SER A 41 17.08 3.07 -8.13
C SER A 41 17.17 2.66 -9.59
N ASP A 42 18.37 2.68 -10.17
CA ASP A 42 18.64 2.25 -11.55
C ASP A 42 17.71 2.88 -12.60
N GLY A 43 17.36 4.16 -12.41
CA GLY A 43 16.47 4.90 -13.30
C GLY A 43 14.99 4.53 -13.20
N LYS A 44 14.61 3.68 -12.24
CA LYS A 44 13.22 3.32 -11.93
C LYS A 44 12.79 3.96 -10.61
N THR A 45 11.56 4.47 -10.59
CA THR A 45 10.91 4.95 -9.38
C THR A 45 10.02 3.85 -8.83
N MET A 46 10.18 3.53 -7.55
CA MET A 46 9.32 2.61 -6.81
C MET A 46 8.65 3.38 -5.68
N SER A 47 7.32 3.39 -5.69
CA SER A 47 6.54 4.08 -4.67
C SER A 47 6.22 3.15 -3.51
N VAL A 48 6.42 3.62 -2.28
CA VAL A 48 6.20 2.85 -1.06
C VAL A 48 4.86 3.21 -0.44
N LEU A 49 4.10 2.17 -0.12
CA LEU A 49 2.88 2.17 0.66
C LEU A 49 3.22 2.04 2.14
N MET A 50 2.53 2.79 3.00
CA MET A 50 2.35 2.43 4.40
C MET A 50 0.86 2.21 4.67
N GLY A 51 0.52 1.05 5.22
CA GLY A 51 -0.82 0.80 5.74
C GLY A 51 -0.86 0.67 7.27
N LEU A 52 -1.78 1.42 7.86
CA LEU A 52 -2.10 1.42 9.28
C LEU A 52 -3.46 0.76 9.45
N GLY A 53 -3.50 -0.40 10.11
CA GLY A 53 -4.73 -1.02 10.58
C GLY A 53 -4.81 -0.94 12.09
N ARG A 54 -5.93 -0.47 12.64
CA ARG A 54 -6.25 -0.53 14.08
C ARG A 54 -7.45 -1.44 14.29
N ARG A 55 -7.46 -2.13 15.43
CA ARG A 55 -8.50 -3.07 15.84
C ARG A 55 -9.09 -2.62 17.16
#